data_AF-A0A4Y8ISY1-F1
#
_entry.id   AF-A0A4Y8ISY1-F1
#
_cell.length_a   1.000
_cell.length_b   1.000
_cell.length_c   1.000
_cell.angle_alpha   90.00
_cell.angle_beta   90.00
_cell.angle_gamma   90.00
#
_symmetry.space_group_name_H-M   'P 1'
#
loop_
_entity.id
_entity.type
_entity.pdbx_description
1 polymer ?
#
loop_
_entity_poly.entity_id
_entity_poly.type
_entity_poly.pdbx_seq_one_letter_code
_entity_poly.pdbx_strand_id
1 'polypeptide(L)' 'MKNNMFALFVSLFVLVGFPIVFLFISLFTGQWSYIVWSIPPSLLAGLTGLMITLNQIKQKKNHLKKIFIPIT' A
#
# COMPACT_ATOMS: atom_id res chain seq x y z
N MET A 1 -3.32 17.04 9.85
CA MET A 1 -2.30 16.05 9.41
C MET A 1 -2.81 14.61 9.56
N LYS A 2 -3.98 14.26 8.99
CA LYS A 2 -4.69 13.01 9.35
C LYS A 2 -4.84 12.00 8.18
N ASN A 3 -4.39 12.34 6.98
CA ASN A 3 -4.71 11.58 5.75
C ASN A 3 -3.71 10.48 5.39
N ASN A 4 -2.44 10.62 5.79
CA ASN A 4 -1.38 9.71 5.34
C ASN A 4 -1.44 8.36 6.09
N MET A 5 -1.93 8.37 7.33
CA MET A 5 -2.11 7.16 8.14
C MET A 5 -3.22 6.28 7.57
N PHE A 6 -4.31 6.89 7.08
CA PHE A 6 -5.37 6.18 6.36
C PHE A 6 -4.86 5.58 5.05
N ALA A 7 -4.06 6.32 4.27
CA ALA A 7 -3.48 5.82 3.03
C ALA A 7 -2.56 4.59 3.27
N LEU A 8 -1.72 4.63 4.30
CA LEU A 8 -0.91 3.48 4.72
C LEU A 8 -1.76 2.30 5.19
N PHE A 9 -2.83 2.57 5.95
CA PHE A 9 -3.73 1.53 6.45
C PHE A 9 -4.48 0.85 5.30
N VAL A 10 -4.97 1.61 4.33
CA VAL A 10 -5.63 1.09 3.13
C VAL A 10 -4.64 0.28 2.28
N SER A 11 -3.41 0.76 2.08
CA SER A 11 -2.40 0.02 1.33
C SER A 11 -2.06 -1.32 2.01
N LEU A 12 -1.95 -1.34 3.34
CA LEU A 12 -1.69 -2.55 4.12
C LEU A 12 -2.90 -3.50 4.12
N PHE A 13 -4.10 -2.94 4.22
CA PHE A 13 -5.34 -3.71 4.16
C PHE A 13 -5.52 -4.39 2.80
N VAL A 14 -5.22 -3.69 1.70
CA VAL A 14 -5.26 -4.28 0.34
C VAL A 14 -4.17 -5.35 0.18
N LEU A 15 -2.97 -5.09 0.69
CA LEU A 15 -1.85 -6.02 0.61
C LEU A 15 -2.18 -7.36 1.29
N VAL A 16 -2.88 -7.35 2.42
CA VAL A 16 -3.24 -8.54 3.22
C VAL A 16 -4.62 -9.10 2.87
N GLY A 17 -5.58 -8.24 2.52
CA GLY A 17 -6.95 -8.60 2.20
C GLY A 17 -7.09 -9.41 0.92
N PHE A 18 -6.38 -9.04 -0.15
CA PHE A 18 -6.38 -9.81 -1.40
C PHE A 18 -5.90 -11.26 -1.23
N PRO A 19 -4.76 -11.52 -0.56
CA PRO A 19 -4.32 -12.88 -0.23
C PRO A 19 -5.33 -13.66 0.60
N ILE A 20 -5.98 -13.02 1.58
CA ILE A 20 -6.99 -13.67 2.42
C ILE A 20 -8.20 -14.12 1.58
N VAL A 21 -8.72 -13.25 0.71
CA VAL A 21 -9.85 -13.59 -0.17
C VAL A 21 -9.48 -14.76 -1.11
N PHE A 22 -8.29 -14.70 -1.72
CA PHE A 22 -7.81 -15.79 -2.57
C PHE A 22 -7.51 -17.07 -1.80
N LEU A 23 -7.15 -16.99 -0.52
CA LEU A 23 -6.98 -18.14 0.36
C LEU A 23 -8.31 -18.86 0.60
N PHE A 24 -9.41 -18.13 0.85
CA PHE A 24 -10.74 -18.73 0.94
C PHE A 24 -11.15 -19.38 -0.39
N ILE A 25 -10.93 -18.70 -1.52
CA ILE A 25 -11.25 -19.26 -2.86
C ILE A 25 -10.44 -20.54 -3.11
N SER A 26 -9.16 -20.55 -2.75
CA SER A 26 -8.28 -21.72 -2.85
C SER A 26 -8.76 -22.88 -1.99
N LEU A 27 -9.26 -22.62 -0.78
CA LEU A 27 -9.81 -23.65 0.10
C LEU A 27 -11.10 -24.25 -0.48
N PHE A 28 -11.98 -23.43 -1.06
CA PHE A 28 -13.21 -23.90 -1.69
C PHE A 28 -12.97 -24.69 -2.99
N THR A 29 -12.00 -24.29 -3.79
CA THR A 29 -11.68 -24.95 -5.08
C THR A 29 -10.71 -26.13 -4.95
N GLY A 30 -10.02 -26.26 -3.81
CA GLY A 30 -8.95 -27.24 -3.61
C GLY A 30 -7.70 -26.97 -4.45
N GLN A 31 -7.65 -25.84 -5.18
CA GLN A 31 -6.56 -25.49 -6.07
C GLN A 31 -5.65 -24.43 -5.43
N TRP A 32 -4.51 -24.89 -4.91
CA TRP A 32 -3.49 -24.06 -4.28
C TRP A 32 -2.83 -23.04 -5.24
N SER A 33 -2.97 -23.24 -6.55
CA SER A 33 -2.50 -22.32 -7.59
C SER A 33 -3.10 -20.91 -7.47
N TYR A 34 -4.32 -20.79 -6.91
CA TYR A 34 -4.95 -19.49 -6.69
C TYR A 34 -4.18 -18.63 -5.67
N ILE A 35 -3.53 -19.25 -4.67
CA ILE A 35 -2.71 -18.51 -3.70
C ILE A 35 -1.50 -17.91 -4.41
N VAL A 36 -0.78 -18.69 -5.25
CA VAL A 36 0.40 -18.22 -5.98
C VAL A 36 0.04 -17.11 -6.97
N TRP A 37 -1.10 -17.25 -7.66
CA TRP A 37 -1.61 -16.22 -8.57
C TRP A 37 -2.08 -14.94 -7.88
N SER A 38 -2.40 -15.00 -6.59
CA SER A 38 -2.79 -13.83 -5.81
C SER A 38 -1.60 -12.95 -5.39
N ILE A 39 -0.39 -13.52 -5.34
CA ILE A 39 0.82 -12.84 -4.86
C ILE A 39 1.20 -11.64 -5.74
N PRO A 40 1.32 -11.77 -7.08
CA PRO A 40 1.67 -10.63 -7.94
C PRO A 40 0.70 -9.44 -7.81
N PRO A 41 -0.63 -9.58 -7.95
CA PRO A 41 -1.54 -8.45 -7.84
C PRO A 41 -1.61 -7.86 -6.42
N SER A 42 -1.52 -8.68 -5.37
CA SER A 42 -1.43 -8.23 -3.97
C SER A 42 -0.21 -7.34 -3.76
N LEU A 43 0.98 -7.83 -4.14
CA LEU A 43 2.22 -7.10 -3.99
C LEU A 43 2.21 -5.83 -4.83
N LEU A 44 1.78 -5.91 -6.09
CA LEU A 44 1.70 -4.75 -6.97
C LEU A 44 0.80 -3.66 -6.38
N ALA A 45 -0.42 -4.00 -5.95
CA ALA A 45 -1.36 -3.03 -5.38
C ALA A 45 -0.88 -2.47 -4.03
N GLY A 46 -0.37 -3.34 -3.15
CA GLY A 46 0.11 -2.93 -1.83
C GLY A 46 1.37 -2.06 -1.89
N LEU A 47 2.38 -2.46 -2.69
CA LEU A 47 3.64 -1.72 -2.84
C LEU A 47 3.42 -0.39 -3.56
N THR A 48 2.60 -0.34 -4.61
CA THR A 48 2.30 0.92 -5.31
C THR A 48 1.60 1.92 -4.39
N GLY A 49 0.60 1.47 -3.61
CA GLY A 49 -0.06 2.33 -2.62
C GLY A 49 0.90 2.85 -1.54
N LEU A 50 1.81 1.99 -1.07
CA LEU A 50 2.84 2.36 -0.09
C LEU A 50 3.83 3.37 -0.67
N MET A 51 4.29 3.15 -1.90
CA MET A 51 5.24 4.01 -2.60
C MET A 51 4.65 5.41 -2.86
N ILE A 52 3.40 5.50 -3.29
CA ILE A 52 2.69 6.77 -3.47
C ILE A 52 2.61 7.51 -2.13
N THR A 53 2.25 6.82 -1.06
CA THR A 53 2.12 7.42 0.27
C THR A 53 3.46 7.93 0.79
N LEU A 54 4.53 7.16 0.62
CA LEU A 54 5.90 7.59 0.96
C LEU A 54 6.32 8.82 0.15
N ASN A 55 6.00 8.85 -1.14
CA ASN A 55 6.33 9.99 -1.99
C ASN A 55 5.57 11.25 -1.54
N GLN A 56 4.29 11.14 -1.17
CA GLN A 56 3.50 12.24 -0.62
C GLN A 56 4.07 12.77 0.70
N ILE A 57 4.52 11.87 1.60
CA ILE A 57 5.16 12.25 2.85
C ILE A 57 6.47 13.02 2.57
N LYS A 58 7.29 12.53 1.64
CA LYS A 58 8.56 13.16 1.25
C LYS A 58 8.34 14.55 0.63
N GLN A 59 7.39 14.67 -0.29
CA GLN A 59 6.98 15.94 -0.92
C GLN A 59 6.54 16.96 0.14
N LYS A 60 5.71 16.53 1.08
CA LYS A 60 5.23 17.38 2.19
C LYS A 60 6.38 17.85 3.09
N LYS A 61 7.34 16.97 3.38
CA LYS A 61 8.51 17.30 4.20
C LYS A 61 9.41 18.31 3.50
N ASN A 62 9.66 18.15 2.20
CA ASN A 62 10.41 19.11 1.39
C ASN A 62 9.70 20.46 1.29
N HIS A 63 8.37 20.47 1.13
CA HIS A 63 7.57 21.69 1.10
C HIS A 63 7.64 22.45 2.43
N LEU A 64 7.49 21.76 3.56
CA LEU A 64 7.63 22.36 4.90
C LEU A 64 9.05 22.89 5.14
N LYS A 65 10.08 22.17 4.70
CA LYS A 65 11.47 22.62 4.79
C LYS A 65 11.71 23.91 3.99
N LYS A 66 11.08 24.06 2.82
CA LYS A 66 11.16 25.26 1.97
C LYS A 66 10.43 26.47 2.56
N ILE A 67 9.34 26.25 3.30
CA ILE A 67 8.61 27.31 4.02
C ILE A 67 9.38 27.80 5.25
N PHE A 68 9.97 26.88 6.02
CA PHE A 68 10.65 27.22 7.28
C PHE A 68 12.10 27.69 7.09
N ILE A 69 12.70 27.45 5.93
CA ILE A 69 13.98 28.03 5.52
C ILE A 69 13.74 28.94 4.30
N PRO A 70 13.01 30.07 4.46
CA PRO A 70 12.92 31.03 3.39
C PRO A 70 14.23 31.83 3.38
N ILE A 71 15.16 31.39 2.54
CA ILE A 71 16.24 32.22 1.98
C ILE A 71 17.31 32.65 3.01
N THR A 72 18.47 31.98 2.97
CA THR A 72 19.75 32.71 2.85
C THR A 72 20.12 32.75 1.38
#